data_AF-A0AA89W8V1-F1
#
_entry.id   AF-A0AA89W8V1-F1
#
_cell.length_a   1.000
_cell.length_b   1.000
_cell.length_c   1.000
_cell.angle_alpha   90.00
_cell.angle_beta   90.00
_cell.angle_gamma   90.00
#
_symmetry.space_group_name_H-M   'P 1'
#
loop_
_entity.id
_entity.type
_entity.pdbx_description
1 polymer ?
#
loop_
_entity_poly.entity_id
_entity_poly.type
_entity_poly.pdbx_seq_one_letter_code
_entity_poly.pdbx_strand_id
1 'polypeptide(L)' 'MVITVQCNARHWSVLDPQAHDATRYARGAEAFDVAAARALEHHRRTGQRSTVRVEALGSTVDALHVGA' A
#
# COMPACT_ATOMS: atom_id res chain seq x y z
N MET A 1 -7.54 -1.52 7.86
CA MET A 1 -7.30 -1.89 6.45
C MET A 1 -5.82 -2.15 6.22
N VAL A 2 -5.43 -3.09 5.34
CA VAL A 2 -4.02 -3.29 4.94
C VAL A 2 -3.91 -3.08 3.44
N ILE A 3 -3.02 -2.18 3.01
CA ILE A 3 -2.70 -1.91 1.61
C ILE A 3 -1.31 -2.45 1.34
N THR A 4 -1.16 -3.31 0.33
CA THR A 4 0.11 -3.97 0.04
C THR A 4 0.78 -3.37 -1.18
N VAL A 5 2.01 -2.92 -1.03
CA VAL A 5 2.90 -2.52 -2.12
C VAL A 5 3.78 -3.72 -2.45
N GLN A 6 3.54 -4.35 -3.59
CA GLN A 6 4.24 -5.56 -4.01
C GLN A 6 5.30 -5.25 -5.06
N CYS A 7 6.53 -5.72 -4.85
CA CYS A 7 7.60 -5.71 -5.83
C CYS A 7 7.67 -7.06 -6.55
N ASN A 8 7.22 -7.09 -7.80
CA ASN A 8 7.27 -8.28 -8.66
C ASN A 8 8.31 -8.08 -9.75
N ALA A 9 9.56 -8.53 -9.52
CA ALA A 9 10.74 -8.67 -10.39
C ALA A 9 11.15 -7.51 -11.34
N ARG A 10 10.19 -6.78 -11.92
CA ARG A 10 10.34 -5.63 -12.83
C ARG A 10 9.33 -4.51 -12.58
N HIS A 11 8.30 -4.72 -11.75
CA HIS A 11 7.24 -3.73 -11.54
C HIS A 11 6.81 -3.70 -10.07
N TRP A 12 6.29 -2.54 -9.68
CA TRP A 12 5.66 -2.35 -8.39
C TRP A 12 4.15 -2.33 -8.58
N SER A 13 3.40 -2.94 -7.68
CA SER A 13 1.94 -2.95 -7.72
C SER A 13 1.38 -2.54 -6.37
N VAL A 14 0.27 -1.81 -6.36
CA VAL A 14 -0.49 -1.52 -5.13
C VAL A 14 -1.73 -2.39 -5.13
N LEU A 15 -1.81 -3.29 -4.15
CA LEU A 15 -2.98 -4.10 -3.83
C LEU A 15 -3.74 -3.39 -2.72
N ASP A 16 -4.88 -2.80 -3.07
CA ASP A 16 -5.78 -2.17 -2.12
C ASP A 16 -7.04 -3.02 -2.00
N PRO A 17 -7.44 -3.47 -0.80
CA PRO A 17 -8.60 -4.36 -0.64
C PRO A 17 -9.93 -3.69 -1.01
N GLN A 18 -9.97 -2.36 -1.11
CA GLN A 18 -11.15 -1.62 -1.55
C GLN A 18 -11.14 -1.27 -3.05
N ALA A 19 -9.98 -1.28 -3.70
CA ALA A 19 -9.84 -1.11 -5.14
C ALA A 19 -9.71 -2.47 -5.81
N HIS A 20 -10.65 -2.81 -6.68
CA HIS A 20 -10.62 -4.07 -7.43
C HIS A 20 -9.47 -4.18 -8.45
N ASP A 21 -8.64 -3.15 -8.60
CA ASP A 21 -7.58 -3.12 -9.61
C ASP A 21 -6.19 -2.88 -9.01
N ALA A 22 -5.23 -3.71 -9.42
CA ALA A 22 -3.84 -3.64 -9.03
C ALA A 22 -3.10 -2.69 -9.97
N THR A 23 -2.97 -1.43 -9.57
CA THR A 23 -2.25 -0.44 -10.37
C THR A 23 -0.75 -0.75 -10.36
N ARG A 24 -0.13 -0.79 -11.56
CA ARG A 24 1.31 -0.98 -11.74
C ARG A 24 2.04 0.34 -11.81
N TYR A 25 3.22 0.37 -11.20
CA TYR A 25 4.12 1.52 -11.11
C TYR A 25 5.54 1.10 -11.52
N ALA A 26 6.26 2.05 -12.11
CA ALA A 26 7.66 1.84 -12.49
C ALA A 26 8.59 1.88 -11.27
N ARG A 27 8.27 2.69 -10.26
CA ARG A 27 9.10 2.90 -9.06
C ARG A 27 8.34 2.52 -7.79
N GLY A 28 9.07 1.92 -6.84
CA GLY A 28 8.52 1.56 -5.53
C GLY A 28 8.13 2.76 -4.69
N ALA A 29 8.87 3.87 -4.81
CA ALA A 29 8.52 5.13 -4.15
C ALA A 29 7.14 5.63 -4.61
N GLU A 30 6.86 5.63 -5.92
CA GLU A 30 5.55 6.05 -6.44
C GLU A 30 4.42 5.13 -5.97
N ALA A 31 4.64 3.81 -5.99
CA ALA A 31 3.68 2.85 -5.47
C ALA A 31 3.42 3.05 -3.97
N PHE A 32 4.48 3.31 -3.20
CA PHE A 32 4.39 3.54 -1.77
C PHE A 32 3.65 4.85 -1.44
N ASP A 33 3.96 5.95 -2.12
CA ASP A 33 3.30 7.24 -1.91
C ASP A 33 1.79 7.14 -2.19
N VAL A 34 1.40 6.42 -3.25
CA VAL A 34 -0.02 6.15 -3.53
C VAL A 34 -0.66 5.30 -2.44
N ALA A 35 0.01 4.24 -1.98
CA ALA A 35 -0.51 3.40 -0.91
C ALA A 35 -0.66 4.17 0.41
N ALA A 36 0.30 5.04 0.75
CA ALA A 36 0.25 5.92 1.91
C ALA A 36 -0.92 6.91 1.82
N ALA A 37 -1.10 7.55 0.66
CA ALA A 37 -2.23 8.46 0.42
C ALA A 37 -3.58 7.74 0.58
N ARG A 38 -3.70 6.51 0.06
CA ARG A 38 -4.93 5.70 0.22
C ARG A 38 -5.18 5.31 1.67
N ALA A 39 -4.14 4.92 2.41
CA ALA A 39 -4.24 4.57 3.83
C ALA A 39 -4.71 5.76 4.67
N LEU A 40 -4.15 6.95 4.41
CA LEU A 40 -4.54 8.22 5.04
C LEU A 40 -5.98 8.59 4.69
N GLU A 41 -6.36 8.53 3.42
CA GLU A 41 -7.72 8.87 2.99
C GLU A 41 -8.75 7.91 3.59
N HIS A 42 -8.45 6.61 3.66
CA HIS A 42 -9.32 5.63 4.30
C HIS A 42 -9.52 5.95 5.79
N HIS A 43 -8.42 6.23 6.52
CA HIS A 43 -8.50 6.62 7.92
C HIS A 43 -9.32 7.91 8.09
N ARG A 44 -9.07 8.92 7.25
CA ARG A 44 -9.80 10.19 7.27
C ARG A 44 -11.30 10.00 7.05
N ARG A 45 -11.70 9.08 6.17
CA ARG A 45 -13.11 8.81 5.85
C ARG A 45 -13.83 7.96 6.90
N THR A 46 -13.14 7.00 7.50
CA THR A 46 -13.78 5.94 8.29
C THR A 46 -13.41 5.95 9.77
N GLY A 47 -12.35 6.69 10.14
CA GLY A 47 -11.72 6.63 11.45
C GLY A 47 -10.96 5.33 11.73
N GLN A 48 -11.01 4.34 10.84
CA GLN A 48 -10.39 3.03 11.06
C GLN A 48 -8.87 3.08 10.85
N ARG A 49 -8.15 2.19 11.55
CA ARG A 49 -6.70 2.06 11.38
C ARG A 49 -6.36 1.48 10.01
N SER A 50 -5.28 1.95 9.41
CA SER A 50 -4.76 1.45 8.15
C SER A 50 -3.27 1.16 8.24
N THR A 51 -2.79 0.12 7.55
CA THR A 51 -1.38 -0.24 7.45
C THR A 51 -0.98 -0.29 5.98
N VAL A 52 0.19 0.28 5.64
CA VAL A 52 0.85 0.03 4.37
C VAL A 52 1.94 -1.00 4.59
N ARG A 53 1.81 -2.11 3.89
CA ARG A 53 2.72 -3.23 3.91
C ARG A 53 3.51 -3.25 2.61
N VAL A 54 4.81 -3.44 2.69
CA VAL A 54 5.68 -3.60 1.52
C VAL A 54 6.11 -5.05 1.44
N GLU A 55 5.86 -5.68 0.30
CA GLU A 55 6.27 -7.06 0.01
C GLU A 55 7.26 -7.05 -1.15
N ALA A 56 8.48 -7.50 -0.90
CA ALA A 56 9.53 -7.54 -1.91
C ALA A 56 10.42 -8.75 -1.70
N LEU A 57 10.72 -9.47 -2.79
CA LEU A 57 11.69 -10.58 -2.80
C LEU A 57 11.40 -11.66 -1.74
N GLY A 58 10.12 -11.94 -1.47
CA GLY A 58 9.69 -12.90 -0.45
C GLY A 58 9.76 -12.40 0.99
N SER A 59 10.08 -11.13 1.20
CA SER A 59 10.04 -10.46 2.51
C SER A 59 8.86 -9.49 2.61
N THR A 60 8.32 -9.34 3.81
CA THR A 60 7.18 -8.48 4.11
C THR A 60 7.55 -7.55 5.26
N VAL A 61 7.30 -6.25 5.09
CA VAL A 61 7.54 -5.21 6.11
C VAL A 61 6.32 -4.32 6.23
N ASP A 62 5.81 -4.13 7.45
CA ASP A 62 4.80 -3.12 7.75
C ASP A 62 5.47 -1.74 7.86
N ALA A 63 5.43 -1.00 6.77
CA ALA A 63 6.24 0.22 6.58
C ALA A 63 5.55 1.50 7.07
N LEU A 64 4.21 1.51 7.13
CA LEU A 64 3.45 2.64 7.66
C LEU A 64 2.22 2.15 8.41
N HIS A 65 1.95 2.77 9.56
CA HIS A 65 0.71 2.63 10.31
C HIS A 65 0.02 3.99 10.40
N VAL A 66 -1.27 4.02 10.10
CA VAL A 66 -2.12 5.21 10.11
C VAL A 66 -3.24 4.99 11.12
N GLY A 67 -3.38 5.94 12.05
CA GLY A 67 -4.28 5.85 13.18
C GLY A 67 -3.61 5.23 14.41
N ALA A 68 -4.13 5.58 15.59
CA ALA A 68 -3.61 5.17 16.90
C ALA A 68 -4.36 3.96 17.44
#